data_AF-A0A2Z4BW30-F1
#
_entry.id   AF-A0A2Z4BW30-F1
#
_cell.length_a   1.000
_cell.length_b   1.000
_cell.length_c   1.000
_cell.angle_alpha   90.00
_cell.angle_beta   90.00
_cell.angle_gamma   90.00
#
_symmetry.space_group_name_H-M   'P 1'
#
loop_
_entity.id
_entity.type
_entity.pdbx_description
1 polymer ?
#
loop_
_entity_poly.entity_id
_entity_poly.type
_entity_poly.pdbx_seq_one_letter_code
_entity_poly.pdbx_strand_id
1 'polypeptide(L)'
;MTNIWVTRIALLVLLVQGALAVPVWRESRGFHGSLPSNGNCHTAAANHKTKIWHDDVLGDLVLDDSWYVGTRPLNFCPHSRASIDTKFILHTHQEPGEFTDTYLVANKDVIDATTFDPSKPIKIITHGFIDTGNIGWLKTFARSML
;
A
#
# COMPACT_ATOMS: atom_id res chain seq x y z
N MET A 1 -22.26 -63.24 19.57
CA MET A 1 -23.00 -61.99 19.90
C MET A 1 -22.55 -60.91 18.94
N THR A 2 -23.51 -60.16 18.44
CA THR A 2 -23.52 -59.35 17.22
C THR A 2 -22.53 -58.19 17.17
N ASN A 3 -21.93 -58.02 15.98
CA ASN A 3 -21.26 -56.82 15.50
C ASN A 3 -22.19 -55.60 15.60
N ILE A 4 -21.63 -54.41 15.87
CA ILE A 4 -21.86 -53.15 15.13
C ILE A 4 -20.80 -52.16 15.65
N TRP A 5 -19.82 -51.85 14.79
CA TRP A 5 -18.96 -50.68 14.95
C TRP A 5 -19.76 -49.47 14.46
N VAL A 6 -20.29 -48.65 15.38
CA VAL A 6 -20.86 -47.36 15.01
C VAL A 6 -19.72 -46.36 14.84
N THR A 7 -19.28 -46.20 13.61
CA THR A 7 -18.43 -45.09 13.16
C THR A 7 -19.21 -43.79 13.36
N ARG A 8 -19.00 -43.09 14.48
CA ARG A 8 -19.48 -41.71 14.66
C ARG A 8 -18.42 -40.75 14.12
N ILE A 9 -18.51 -40.46 12.83
CA ILE A 9 -17.93 -39.26 12.24
C ILE A 9 -18.73 -38.08 12.80
N ALA A 10 -18.23 -37.51 13.90
CA ALA A 10 -18.68 -36.20 14.37
C ALA A 10 -18.00 -35.15 13.49
N LEU A 11 -18.67 -34.82 12.39
CA LEU A 11 -18.46 -33.63 11.60
C LEU A 11 -18.74 -32.41 12.50
N LEU A 12 -17.76 -31.99 13.30
CA LEU A 12 -17.81 -30.73 14.01
C LEU A 12 -17.34 -29.64 13.05
N VAL A 13 -18.28 -29.13 12.27
CA VAL A 13 -18.18 -27.84 11.57
C VAL A 13 -18.10 -26.76 12.65
N LEU A 14 -16.88 -26.47 13.13
CA LEU A 14 -16.62 -25.23 13.84
C LEU A 14 -16.59 -24.11 12.80
N LEU A 15 -17.76 -23.50 12.65
CA LEU A 15 -17.97 -22.22 12.00
C LEU A 15 -16.94 -21.22 12.53
N VAL A 16 -15.96 -20.89 11.68
CA VAL A 16 -15.09 -19.72 11.84
C VAL A 16 -15.98 -18.49 11.68
N GLN A 17 -16.65 -18.09 12.76
CA GLN A 17 -17.29 -16.78 12.83
C GLN A 17 -16.21 -15.72 12.94
N GLY A 18 -16.17 -14.85 11.93
CA GLY A 18 -15.53 -13.54 12.04
C GLY A 18 -14.03 -13.58 11.80
N ALA A 19 -13.61 -14.01 10.60
CA ALA A 19 -12.57 -13.24 9.94
C ALA A 19 -13.07 -11.79 9.92
N LEU A 20 -12.51 -10.94 10.78
CA LEU A 20 -12.53 -9.51 10.58
C LEU A 20 -12.01 -9.34 9.16
N ALA A 21 -12.93 -9.07 8.24
CA ALA A 21 -12.61 -8.74 6.88
C ALA A 21 -11.75 -7.49 6.98
N VAL A 22 -10.44 -7.68 7.00
CA VAL A 22 -9.51 -6.72 6.41
C VAL A 22 -10.16 -6.41 5.08
N PRO A 23 -10.54 -5.15 4.80
CA PRO A 23 -11.26 -4.83 3.58
C PRO A 23 -10.43 -5.44 2.46
N VAL A 24 -11.03 -6.42 1.79
CA VAL A 24 -10.50 -6.97 0.55
C VAL A 24 -10.20 -5.72 -0.25
N TRP A 25 -8.92 -5.44 -0.47
CA TRP A 25 -8.48 -4.58 -1.56
C TRP A 25 -9.23 -5.14 -2.75
N ARG A 26 -10.32 -4.46 -3.11
CA ARG A 26 -11.27 -4.94 -4.11
C ARG A 26 -10.43 -5.09 -5.35
N GLU A 27 -10.10 -6.34 -5.70
CA GLU A 27 -9.31 -6.65 -6.88
C GLU A 27 -9.90 -5.83 -8.01
N SER A 28 -9.14 -4.83 -8.46
CA SER A 28 -9.48 -4.04 -9.60
C SER A 28 -9.53 -5.02 -10.75
N ARG A 29 -10.74 -5.36 -11.21
CA ARG A 29 -10.90 -6.07 -12.48
C ARG A 29 -10.09 -5.26 -13.48
N GLY A 30 -8.98 -5.82 -13.96
CA GLY A 30 -8.03 -5.13 -14.81
C GLY A 30 -8.78 -4.38 -15.90
N PHE A 31 -8.79 -3.05 -15.81
CA PHE A 31 -9.41 -2.22 -16.81
C PHE A 31 -8.44 -2.18 -17.99
N HIS A 32 -8.62 -3.10 -18.94
CA HIS A 32 -7.99 -3.07 -20.28
C HIS A 32 -8.68 -2.02 -21.17
N GLY A 33 -8.91 -0.81 -20.64
CA GLY A 33 -9.47 0.31 -21.37
C GLY A 33 -8.55 1.50 -21.20
N SER A 34 -8.31 2.22 -22.31
CA SER A 34 -7.59 3.50 -22.29
C SER A 34 -8.18 4.42 -21.21
N LEU A 35 -7.29 4.97 -20.37
CA LEU A 35 -7.67 5.96 -19.36
C LEU A 35 -8.49 7.08 -20.02
N PRO A 36 -9.58 7.56 -19.39
CA PRO A 36 -10.29 8.72 -19.92
C PRO A 36 -9.33 9.90 -20.04
N SER A 37 -9.55 10.74 -21.06
CA SER A 37 -8.73 11.92 -21.41
C SER A 37 -8.56 12.97 -20.30
N ASN A 38 -9.13 12.75 -19.12
CA ASN A 38 -9.35 13.73 -18.07
C ASN A 38 -8.40 13.53 -16.86
N GLY A 39 -7.28 12.83 -17.09
CA GLY A 39 -6.33 12.46 -16.04
C GLY A 39 -6.80 11.29 -15.19
N ASN A 40 -5.99 10.94 -14.19
CA ASN A 40 -6.18 9.78 -13.32
C ASN A 40 -7.43 9.84 -12.43
N CYS A 41 -8.36 10.78 -12.59
CA CYS A 41 -9.51 10.95 -11.71
C CYS A 41 -10.79 11.28 -12.48
N HIS A 42 -11.88 10.58 -12.19
CA HIS A 42 -13.19 10.88 -12.76
C HIS A 42 -14.33 10.59 -11.78
N THR A 43 -15.53 11.11 -12.07
CA THR A 43 -16.73 10.86 -11.27
C THR A 43 -17.43 9.58 -11.74
N ALA A 44 -17.87 8.73 -10.81
CA ALA A 44 -18.54 7.49 -11.14
C ALA A 44 -19.90 7.74 -11.84
N ALA A 45 -20.20 6.98 -12.88
CA ALA A 45 -21.44 7.13 -13.66
C ALA A 45 -22.71 6.87 -12.82
N ALA A 46 -22.64 5.97 -11.84
CA ALA A 46 -23.78 5.61 -11.00
C ALA A 46 -24.01 6.57 -9.82
N ASN A 47 -23.00 7.34 -9.42
CA ASN A 47 -23.08 8.27 -8.29
C ASN A 47 -22.16 9.46 -8.50
N HIS A 48 -22.74 10.64 -8.74
CA HIS A 48 -21.99 11.87 -8.99
C HIS A 48 -21.14 12.37 -7.81
N LYS A 49 -21.36 11.82 -6.60
CA LYS A 49 -20.54 12.12 -5.43
C LYS A 49 -19.31 11.23 -5.30
N THR A 50 -19.31 10.08 -5.96
CA THR A 50 -18.18 9.14 -5.93
C THR A 50 -17.15 9.54 -6.97
N LYS A 51 -15.89 9.65 -6.57
CA LYS A 51 -14.76 9.80 -7.49
C LYS A 51 -14.00 8.48 -7.57
N ILE A 52 -13.44 8.18 -8.73
CA ILE A 52 -12.57 7.03 -8.95
C ILE A 52 -11.24 7.59 -9.44
N TRP A 53 -10.17 7.26 -8.71
CA TRP A 53 -8.81 7.56 -9.09
C TRP A 53 -8.13 6.29 -9.60
N HIS A 54 -7.36 6.39 -10.69
CA HIS A 54 -6.76 5.27 -11.42
C HIS A 54 -5.24 5.38 -11.48
N ASP A 55 -4.58 4.25 -11.28
CA ASP A 55 -3.14 4.08 -11.47
C ASP A 55 -2.86 2.70 -12.04
N ASP A 56 -1.92 2.65 -12.99
CA ASP A 56 -1.53 1.41 -13.67
C ASP A 56 -0.81 0.42 -12.73
N VAL A 57 -0.17 0.93 -11.68
CA VAL A 57 0.58 0.12 -10.71
C VAL A 57 -0.19 -0.06 -9.40
N LEU A 58 -0.83 1.00 -8.89
CA LEU A 58 -1.53 0.99 -7.60
C LEU A 58 -3.01 0.60 -7.71
N GLY A 59 -3.55 0.52 -8.93
CA GLY A 59 -4.95 0.18 -9.19
C GLY A 59 -5.91 1.34 -8.92
N ASP A 60 -7.15 0.99 -8.62
CA ASP A 60 -8.25 1.95 -8.50
C ASP A 60 -8.53 2.31 -7.04
N LEU A 61 -8.64 3.61 -6.76
CA LEU A 61 -9.11 4.14 -5.49
C LEU A 61 -10.52 4.75 -5.65
N VAL A 62 -11.51 4.10 -5.03
CA VAL A 62 -12.90 4.58 -5.00
C VAL A 62 -13.10 5.49 -3.80
N LEU A 63 -13.37 6.77 -4.06
CA LEU A 63 -13.63 7.82 -3.09
C LEU A 63 -15.13 8.07 -2.98
N ASP A 64 -15.80 7.21 -2.23
CA ASP A 64 -17.21 7.30 -1.88
C ASP A 64 -17.44 8.01 -0.53
N ASP A 65 -18.69 8.00 -0.07
CA ASP A 65 -19.16 8.68 1.15
C ASP A 65 -18.42 8.20 2.41
N SER A 66 -17.71 7.07 2.39
CA SER A 66 -16.87 6.64 3.51
C SER A 66 -15.58 7.45 3.65
N TRP A 67 -15.09 8.05 2.55
CA TRP A 67 -13.85 8.82 2.52
C TRP A 67 -14.04 10.28 2.93
N TYR A 68 -15.22 10.85 2.70
CA TYR A 68 -15.53 12.25 2.96
C TYR A 68 -16.62 12.40 4.03
N VAL A 69 -16.22 12.25 5.29
CA VAL A 69 -17.07 12.44 6.47
C VAL A 69 -17.03 13.91 6.95
N GLY A 70 -17.76 14.26 8.01
CA GLY A 70 -17.81 15.65 8.52
C GLY A 70 -16.44 16.28 8.82
N THR A 71 -15.44 15.49 9.20
CA THR A 71 -14.06 15.96 9.42
C THR A 71 -13.21 16.02 8.15
N ARG A 72 -13.71 15.50 7.02
CA ARG A 72 -13.08 15.46 5.70
C ARG A 72 -14.09 15.91 4.63
N PRO A 73 -14.58 17.15 4.65
CA PRO A 73 -15.74 17.56 3.86
C PRO A 73 -15.48 17.69 2.35
N LEU A 74 -14.23 17.65 1.91
CA LEU A 74 -13.83 17.85 0.52
C LEU A 74 -13.45 16.50 -0.12
N ASN A 75 -14.20 16.10 -1.15
CA ASN A 75 -13.88 14.92 -1.95
C ASN A 75 -12.92 15.29 -3.10
N PHE A 76 -11.62 15.27 -2.81
CA PHE A 76 -10.57 15.45 -3.81
C PHE A 76 -9.84 14.14 -4.10
N CYS A 77 -9.50 13.95 -5.37
CA CYS A 77 -8.63 12.87 -5.78
C CYS A 77 -7.18 13.14 -5.34
N PRO A 78 -6.40 12.08 -5.05
CA PRO A 78 -4.96 12.20 -4.91
C PRO A 78 -4.31 12.80 -6.16
N HIS A 79 -3.15 13.43 -5.96
CA HIS A 79 -2.25 13.76 -7.06
C HIS A 79 -1.72 12.48 -7.73
N SER A 80 -1.24 12.59 -8.98
CA SER A 80 -0.61 11.47 -9.67
C SER A 80 0.70 11.07 -9.00
N ARG A 81 1.15 9.82 -9.16
CA ARG A 81 2.46 9.36 -8.68
C ARG A 81 3.61 10.24 -9.15
N ALA A 82 3.57 10.66 -10.41
CA ALA A 82 4.59 11.53 -10.99
C ALA A 82 4.59 12.94 -10.35
N SER A 83 3.43 13.43 -9.92
CA SER A 83 3.33 14.72 -9.23
C SER A 83 3.71 14.64 -7.75
N ILE A 84 3.49 13.50 -7.09
CA ILE A 84 3.90 13.27 -5.71
C ILE A 84 5.42 12.96 -5.64
N ASP A 85 5.94 12.25 -6.65
CA ASP A 85 7.34 11.86 -6.79
C ASP A 85 7.90 11.17 -5.54
N THR A 86 7.16 10.16 -5.04
CA THR A 86 7.58 9.37 -3.88
C THR A 86 8.91 8.68 -4.15
N LYS A 87 9.90 8.95 -3.28
CA LYS A 87 11.24 8.35 -3.33
C LYS A 87 11.48 7.48 -2.11
N PHE A 88 12.11 6.33 -2.33
CA PHE A 88 12.58 5.46 -1.27
C PHE A 88 14.09 5.58 -1.17
N ILE A 89 14.59 6.00 0.00
CA ILE A 89 16.02 6.13 0.26
C ILE A 89 16.42 5.00 1.21
N LEU A 90 17.39 4.20 0.80
CA LEU A 90 17.92 3.08 1.58
C LEU A 90 19.07 3.56 2.48
N HIS A 91 18.98 3.18 3.76
CA HIS A 91 20.08 3.29 4.71
C HIS A 91 20.36 1.90 5.29
N THR A 92 21.62 1.48 5.25
CA THR A 92 22.10 0.21 5.84
C THR A 92 23.36 0.46 6.66
N HIS A 93 23.81 -0.52 7.45
CA HIS A 93 25.09 -0.40 8.15
C HIS A 93 26.28 -0.20 7.20
N GLN A 94 26.21 -0.80 6.01
CA GLN A 94 27.23 -0.69 4.97
C GLN A 94 27.17 0.66 4.26
N GLU A 95 25.96 1.18 4.05
CA GLU A 95 25.70 2.46 3.39
C GLU A 95 24.76 3.31 4.25
N PRO A 96 25.29 4.00 5.28
CA PRO A 96 24.46 4.77 6.21
C PRO A 96 23.91 6.09 5.62
N GLY A 97 24.24 6.43 4.37
CA GLY A 97 23.73 7.62 3.66
C GLY A 97 24.35 8.94 4.13
N GLU A 98 25.65 8.95 4.47
CA GLU A 98 26.36 10.18 4.90
C GLU A 98 26.76 11.09 3.75
N PHE A 99 27.19 10.51 2.62
CA PHE A 99 27.71 11.24 1.47
C PHE A 99 26.86 11.10 0.22
N THR A 100 26.19 9.95 0.05
CA THR A 100 25.39 9.62 -1.13
C THR A 100 24.10 8.94 -0.68
N ASP A 101 22.98 9.31 -1.32
CA ASP A 101 21.69 8.66 -1.12
C ASP A 101 21.53 7.50 -2.11
N THR A 102 21.21 6.32 -1.59
CA THR A 102 20.86 5.14 -2.39
C THR A 102 19.35 5.10 -2.59
N TYR A 103 18.89 5.35 -3.82
CA TYR A 103 17.46 5.34 -4.14
C TYR A 103 16.98 3.96 -4.56
N LEU A 104 15.86 3.51 -3.99
CA LEU A 104 15.21 2.27 -4.39
C LEU A 104 14.08 2.52 -5.38
N VAL A 105 14.02 1.63 -6.36
CA VAL A 105 12.89 1.46 -7.27
C VAL A 105 12.35 0.05 -7.05
N ALA A 106 11.04 -0.14 -7.21
CA ALA A 106 10.39 -1.46 -7.13
C ALA A 106 10.76 -2.34 -8.33
N ASN A 107 12.05 -2.68 -8.44
CA ASN A 107 12.66 -3.51 -9.47
C ASN A 107 13.70 -4.39 -8.77
N LYS A 108 13.60 -5.71 -8.96
CA LYS A 108 14.45 -6.68 -8.27
C LYS A 108 15.94 -6.48 -8.55
N ASP A 109 16.31 -6.25 -9.81
CA ASP A 109 17.72 -6.09 -10.20
C ASP A 109 18.32 -4.84 -9.57
N VAL A 110 17.54 -3.76 -9.46
CA VAL A 110 17.96 -2.53 -8.76
C VAL A 110 18.14 -2.79 -7.27
N ILE A 111 17.23 -3.50 -6.62
CA ILE A 111 17.31 -3.81 -5.19
C ILE A 111 18.49 -4.73 -4.89
N ASP A 112 18.68 -5.78 -5.70
CA ASP A 112 19.77 -6.76 -5.55
C ASP A 112 21.16 -6.12 -5.76
N ALA A 113 21.24 -5.01 -6.51
CA ALA A 113 22.47 -4.25 -6.70
C ALA A 113 22.82 -3.31 -5.52
N THR A 114 21.96 -3.23 -4.50
CA THR A 114 22.17 -2.37 -3.32
C THR A 114 22.65 -3.17 -2.11
N THR A 115 22.89 -2.50 -1.00
CA THR A 115 23.22 -3.14 0.28
C THR A 115 22.01 -3.70 1.04
N PHE A 116 20.83 -3.73 0.41
CA PHE A 116 19.61 -4.26 1.01
C PHE A 116 19.74 -5.76 1.32
N ASP A 117 19.37 -6.14 2.55
CA ASP A 117 19.41 -7.53 3.01
C ASP A 117 18.01 -7.94 3.51
N PRO A 118 17.28 -8.80 2.77
CA PRO A 118 15.92 -9.20 3.14
C PRO A 118 15.87 -10.08 4.40
N SER A 119 17.01 -10.56 4.91
CA SER A 119 17.07 -11.32 6.16
C SER A 119 17.04 -10.44 7.41
N LYS A 120 17.24 -9.12 7.26
CA LYS A 120 17.27 -8.16 8.36
C LYS A 120 15.90 -7.49 8.57
N PRO A 121 15.61 -7.00 9.79
CA PRO A 121 14.42 -6.19 10.03
C PRO A 121 14.40 -4.92 9.16
N ILE A 122 13.26 -4.65 8.54
CA ILE A 122 13.04 -3.47 7.69
C ILE A 122 12.28 -2.43 8.50
N LYS A 123 12.81 -1.20 8.56
CA LYS A 123 12.17 -0.05 9.21
C LYS A 123 11.83 0.98 8.14
N ILE A 124 10.58 1.42 8.07
CA ILE A 124 10.13 2.47 7.14
C ILE A 124 9.91 3.75 7.95
N ILE A 125 10.57 4.83 7.56
CA ILE A 125 10.45 6.15 8.19
C ILE A 125 9.86 7.10 7.15
N THR A 126 8.75 7.76 7.49
CA THR A 126 8.07 8.71 6.61
C THR A 126 8.01 10.08 7.26
N HIS A 127 8.14 11.13 6.45
CA HIS A 127 7.93 12.51 6.88
C HIS A 127 6.46 12.90 6.72
N GLY A 128 6.09 14.07 7.26
CA GLY A 128 4.75 14.62 7.19
C GLY A 128 4.76 16.12 7.00
N PHE A 129 4.33 16.85 8.04
CA PHE A 129 4.09 18.30 8.01
C PHE A 129 5.22 19.14 7.38
N ILE A 130 4.94 19.72 6.20
CA ILE A 130 5.77 20.67 5.40
C ILE A 130 7.20 20.16 5.15
N ASP A 131 7.41 18.86 5.28
CA ASP A 131 8.74 18.29 5.28
C ASP A 131 9.07 17.59 3.96
N THR A 132 10.36 17.36 3.72
CA THR A 132 10.88 16.59 2.59
C THR A 132 11.69 15.39 3.08
N GLY A 133 11.76 14.34 2.26
CA GLY A 133 12.51 13.13 2.60
C GLY A 133 14.02 13.32 2.82
N ASN A 134 14.58 14.48 2.48
CA ASN A 134 16.02 14.76 2.56
C ASN A 134 16.40 15.72 3.71
N ILE A 135 15.51 15.99 4.67
CA ILE A 135 15.88 16.85 5.78
C ILE A 135 16.68 16.09 6.85
N GLY A 136 17.51 16.83 7.59
CA GLY A 136 18.53 16.26 8.46
C GLY A 136 18.01 15.32 9.56
N TRP A 137 16.77 15.49 10.05
CA TRP A 137 16.25 14.59 11.09
C TRP A 137 15.95 13.19 10.56
N LEU A 138 15.46 13.03 9.32
CA LEU A 138 15.19 11.69 8.76
C LEU A 138 16.49 10.90 8.68
N LYS A 139 17.54 11.50 8.12
CA LYS A 139 18.86 10.86 8.00
C LYS A 139 19.49 10.59 9.36
N THR A 140 19.34 11.50 10.31
CA THR A 140 19.85 11.30 11.68
C THR A 140 19.09 10.19 12.40
N PHE A 141 17.77 10.15 12.27
CA PHE A 141 16.93 9.13 12.86
C PHE A 141 17.19 7.75 12.22
N ALA A 142 17.25 7.67 10.90
CA ALA A 142 17.60 6.44 10.17
C ALA A 142 18.96 5.89 10.63
N ARG A 143 20.00 6.73 10.74
CA ARG A 143 21.32 6.31 11.22
C ARG A 143 21.33 5.86 12.68
N SER A 144 20.51 6.47 13.55
CA SER A 144 20.39 6.02 14.94
C SER A 144 19.72 4.63 15.09
N MET A 145 19.11 4.14 14.01
CA MET A 145 18.40 2.87 13.94
C MET A 145 19.21 1.75 13.28
N LEU A 146 20.39 2.07 12.73
CA LEU A 146 21.37 1.13 12.21
C LEU A 146 22.16 0.59 13.40
#